data_AF-A0A016AV49-F1
#
_entry.id   AF-A0A016AV49-F1
#
_cell.length_a   1.000
_cell.length_b   1.000
_cell.length_c   1.000
_cell.angle_alpha   90.00
_cell.angle_beta   90.00
_cell.angle_gamma   90.00
#
_symmetry.space_group_name_H-M   'P 1'
#
loop_
_entity.id
_entity.type
_entity.pdbx_description
1 polymer ?
#
loop_
_entity_poly.entity_id
_entity_poly.type
_entity_poly.pdbx_seq_one_letter_code
_entity_poly.pdbx_strand_id
1 'polypeptide(L)'
;MGFSLPVAIGCSFANPNKKVFSINGDGGFHMAIQSLMLISQYNLPIKVIILNNASLGMITQFQHLYFDDRMCGTTLNGGYRVPDIKSLSTAYGLPYFRLTVDRLDDPDLREEMQAAHNCIIECVVEGLTSVSPKLEYDKPISKPLPLLPEEEYKENMLLEA
;
A
#
# COMPACT_ATOMS: atom_id res chain seq x y z
N MET A 1 6.18 4.88 9.03
CA MET A 1 4.93 5.20 8.30
C MET A 1 4.89 6.71 8.02
N GLY A 2 4.16 7.20 7.01
CA GLY A 2 4.11 8.64 6.66
C GLY A 2 5.22 9.18 5.77
N PHE A 3 6.12 8.32 5.26
CA PHE A 3 7.33 8.75 4.56
C PHE A 3 7.12 9.01 3.06
N SER A 4 6.32 8.16 2.39
CA SER A 4 6.26 8.12 0.92
C SER A 4 5.71 9.42 0.30
N LEU A 5 4.76 10.09 0.94
CA LEU A 5 4.19 11.35 0.44
C LEU A 5 5.20 12.51 0.45
N PRO A 6 5.82 12.88 1.60
CA PRO A 6 6.86 13.91 1.63
C PRO A 6 8.03 13.64 0.69
N VAL A 7 8.46 12.38 0.57
CA VAL A 7 9.56 12.00 -0.34
C VAL A 7 9.16 12.14 -1.80
N ALA A 8 7.95 11.73 -2.18
CA ALA A 8 7.47 11.90 -3.54
C ALA A 8 7.48 13.38 -3.98
N ILE A 9 7.16 14.30 -3.06
CA ILE A 9 7.25 15.75 -3.28
C ILE A 9 8.70 16.16 -3.55
N GLY A 10 9.64 15.73 -2.70
CA GLY A 10 11.07 16.01 -2.91
C GLY A 10 11.58 15.45 -4.25
N CYS A 11 11.21 14.21 -4.59
CA CYS A 11 11.56 13.59 -5.87
C CYS A 11 11.01 14.37 -7.06
N SER A 12 9.78 14.87 -6.96
CA SER A 12 9.13 15.66 -8.01
C SER A 12 9.82 17.00 -8.22
N PHE A 13 10.20 17.71 -7.15
CA PHE A 13 10.98 18.94 -7.26
C PHE A 13 12.38 18.70 -7.83
N ALA A 14 13.04 17.60 -7.43
CA ALA A 14 14.35 17.24 -7.98
C ALA A 14 14.29 16.80 -9.45
N ASN A 15 13.14 16.30 -9.91
CA ASN A 15 12.95 15.74 -11.25
C ASN A 15 11.62 16.20 -11.87
N PRO A 16 11.48 17.49 -12.26
CA PRO A 16 10.21 18.08 -12.67
C PRO A 16 9.58 17.42 -13.91
N ASN A 17 10.38 16.76 -14.74
CA ASN A 17 9.93 16.10 -15.98
C ASN A 17 9.59 14.61 -15.81
N LYS A 18 9.61 14.08 -14.58
CA LYS A 18 9.32 12.67 -14.31
C LYS A 18 8.00 12.53 -13.56
N LYS A 19 7.22 11.52 -13.96
CA LYS A 19 6.06 11.07 -13.19
C LYS A 19 6.56 10.40 -11.91
N VAL A 20 5.96 10.74 -10.78
CA VAL A 20 6.30 10.14 -9.48
C VAL A 20 5.08 9.38 -8.95
N PHE A 21 5.32 8.16 -8.47
CA PHE A 21 4.29 7.34 -7.84
C PHE A 21 4.61 7.21 -6.35
N SER A 22 3.68 7.64 -5.50
CA SER A 22 3.78 7.48 -4.05
C SER A 22 2.93 6.29 -3.63
N ILE A 23 3.55 5.19 -3.21
CA ILE A 23 2.83 3.98 -2.80
C ILE A 23 2.70 3.97 -1.28
N ASN A 24 1.47 3.89 -0.78
CA ASN A 24 1.15 4.02 0.62
C ASN A 24 0.22 2.88 1.05
N GLY A 25 0.34 2.43 2.30
CA GLY A 25 -0.80 1.83 2.99
C GLY A 25 -1.72 2.94 3.52
N ASP A 26 -2.98 2.64 3.75
CA ASP A 26 -3.98 3.50 4.39
C ASP A 26 -3.45 4.18 5.68
N GLY A 27 -2.92 3.41 6.64
CA GLY A 27 -2.40 3.99 7.89
C GLY A 27 -1.19 4.89 7.68
N GLY A 28 -0.34 4.54 6.72
CA GLY A 28 0.84 5.33 6.36
C GLY A 28 0.48 6.64 5.67
N PHE A 29 -0.54 6.63 4.82
CA PHE A 29 -1.08 7.79 4.14
C PHE A 29 -1.61 8.82 5.14
N HIS A 30 -2.36 8.39 6.17
CA HIS A 30 -2.92 9.29 7.18
C HIS A 30 -1.89 10.09 7.96
N MET A 31 -0.70 9.54 8.21
CA MET A 31 0.34 10.22 8.98
C MET A 31 0.94 11.45 8.28
N ALA A 32 0.79 11.57 6.96
CA ALA A 32 1.35 12.66 6.18
C ALA A 32 0.34 13.25 5.18
N ILE A 33 -0.95 13.14 5.47
CA ILE A 33 -2.02 13.56 4.56
C ILE A 33 -1.96 15.05 4.20
N GLN A 34 -1.48 15.90 5.10
CA GLN A 34 -1.28 17.34 4.87
C GLN A 34 -0.34 17.63 3.70
N SER A 35 0.53 16.68 3.34
CA SER A 35 1.42 16.80 2.16
C SER A 35 0.64 16.89 0.85
N LEU A 36 -0.61 16.41 0.78
CA LEU A 36 -1.47 16.57 -0.39
C LEU A 36 -1.67 18.04 -0.79
N MET A 37 -1.62 18.97 0.19
CA MET A 37 -1.74 20.40 -0.09
C MET A 37 -0.62 20.88 -1.02
N LEU A 38 0.62 20.41 -0.85
CA LEU A 38 1.73 20.79 -1.71
C LEU A 38 1.60 20.18 -3.11
N ILE A 39 1.10 18.95 -3.22
CA ILE A 39 0.84 18.31 -4.51
C ILE A 39 -0.15 19.15 -5.32
N SER A 40 -1.25 19.56 -4.68
CA SER A 40 -2.29 20.40 -5.27
C SER A 40 -1.79 21.81 -5.60
N GLN A 41 -1.22 22.51 -4.61
CA GLN A 41 -0.76 23.89 -4.73
C GLN A 41 0.27 24.11 -5.85
N TYR A 42 1.20 23.17 -6.00
CA TYR A 42 2.25 23.24 -7.03
C TYR A 42 1.94 22.43 -8.28
N ASN A 43 0.74 21.83 -8.36
CA ASN A 43 0.32 20.94 -9.43
C ASN A 43 1.41 19.90 -9.78
N LEU A 44 1.97 19.23 -8.76
CA LEU A 44 3.10 18.31 -8.94
C LEU A 44 2.62 17.04 -9.68
N PRO A 45 3.42 16.45 -10.59
CA PRO A 45 3.08 15.22 -11.33
C PRO A 45 3.17 13.95 -10.46
N ILE A 46 2.45 13.92 -9.34
CA ILE A 46 2.48 12.85 -8.35
C ILE A 46 1.16 12.09 -8.36
N LYS A 47 1.24 10.78 -8.54
CA LYS A 47 0.10 9.86 -8.38
C LYS A 47 0.24 9.16 -7.03
N VAL A 48 -0.72 9.39 -6.14
CA VAL A 48 -0.74 8.82 -4.79
C VAL A 48 -1.56 7.54 -4.83
N ILE A 49 -0.89 6.40 -4.70
CA ILE A 49 -1.52 5.08 -4.67
C ILE A 49 -1.66 4.66 -3.20
N ILE A 50 -2.86 4.30 -2.80
CA ILE A 50 -3.18 3.86 -1.45
C ILE A 50 -3.71 2.43 -1.52
N LEU A 51 -2.96 1.49 -0.96
CA LEU A 51 -3.42 0.12 -0.73
C LEU A 51 -4.27 0.13 0.54
N ASN A 52 -5.58 0.22 0.36
CA ASN A 52 -6.55 0.29 1.45
C ASN A 52 -7.10 -1.10 1.77
N ASN A 53 -6.51 -1.74 2.77
CA ASN A 53 -6.99 -2.98 3.37
C ASN A 53 -7.74 -2.76 4.71
N ALA A 54 -8.14 -1.51 4.98
CA ALA A 54 -8.83 -1.09 6.20
C ALA A 54 -8.19 -1.60 7.51
N SER A 55 -6.86 -1.75 7.53
CA SER A 55 -6.14 -2.26 8.69
C SER A 55 -4.67 -1.83 8.71
N LEU A 56 -4.06 -1.85 9.90
CA LEU A 56 -2.61 -1.76 10.04
C LEU A 56 -1.97 -3.12 9.70
N GLY A 57 -2.07 -3.53 8.43
CA GLY A 57 -1.94 -4.90 7.96
C GLY A 57 -0.71 -5.67 8.47
N MET A 58 0.47 -5.04 8.54
CA MET A 58 1.66 -5.68 9.09
C MET A 58 1.48 -6.07 10.56
N ILE A 59 0.93 -5.17 11.38
CA ILE A 59 0.68 -5.44 12.81
C ILE A 59 -0.47 -6.45 12.96
N THR A 60 -1.52 -6.33 12.14
CA THR A 60 -2.61 -7.31 12.06
C THR A 60 -2.07 -8.72 11.77
N GLN A 61 -1.13 -8.85 10.83
CA GLN A 61 -0.49 -10.13 10.52
C GLN A 61 0.27 -10.71 11.73
N PHE A 62 1.01 -9.90 12.49
CA PHE A 62 1.67 -10.36 13.73
C PHE A 62 0.65 -10.76 14.81
N GLN A 63 -0.44 -10.00 14.96
CA GLN A 63 -1.51 -10.31 15.90
C GLN A 63 -2.23 -11.62 15.57
N HIS A 64 -2.48 -11.88 14.29
CA HIS A 64 -2.99 -13.17 13.80
C HIS A 64 -2.05 -14.32 14.18
N LEU A 65 -0.74 -14.16 13.96
CA LEU A 65 0.23 -15.25 14.12
C LEU A 65 0.59 -15.57 15.57
N TYR A 66 0.66 -14.57 16.44
CA TYR A 66 1.28 -14.71 17.77
C TYR A 66 0.37 -14.33 18.94
N PHE A 67 -0.83 -13.82 18.68
CA PHE A 67 -1.69 -13.26 19.72
C PHE A 67 -3.15 -13.72 19.61
N ASP A 68 -3.40 -14.93 19.11
CA ASP A 68 -4.73 -15.56 19.05
C ASP A 68 -5.79 -14.65 18.42
N ASP A 69 -5.45 -14.03 17.28
CA ASP A 69 -6.35 -13.12 16.55
C ASP A 69 -6.83 -11.88 17.34
N ARG A 70 -6.11 -11.49 18.40
CA ARG A 70 -6.44 -10.30 19.19
C ARG A 70 -6.01 -9.02 18.46
N MET A 71 -6.86 -8.58 17.53
CA MET A 71 -6.64 -7.40 16.69
C MET A 71 -6.82 -6.06 17.43
N CYS A 72 -5.98 -5.76 18.41
CA CYS A 72 -6.06 -4.51 19.18
C CYS A 72 -5.40 -3.35 18.43
N GLY A 73 -6.15 -2.28 18.15
CA GLY A 73 -5.64 -1.04 17.55
C GLY A 73 -5.29 -1.11 16.05
N THR A 74 -5.66 -2.19 15.36
CA THR A 74 -5.20 -2.48 13.99
C THR A 74 -6.29 -2.72 12.97
N THR A 75 -7.53 -2.97 13.40
CA THR A 75 -8.71 -3.20 12.55
C THR A 75 -9.89 -2.36 13.02
N LEU A 76 -10.98 -2.34 12.25
CA LEU A 76 -12.21 -1.63 12.64
C LEU A 76 -12.71 -2.02 14.03
N ASN A 77 -12.84 -3.32 14.30
CA ASN A 77 -13.27 -3.83 15.61
C ASN A 77 -12.20 -3.61 16.69
N GLY A 78 -10.94 -3.44 16.28
CA GLY A 78 -9.80 -3.10 17.14
C GLY A 78 -9.67 -1.62 17.47
N GLY A 79 -10.50 -0.74 16.90
CA GLY A 79 -10.43 0.72 17.11
C GLY A 79 -9.62 1.49 16.06
N TYR A 80 -9.25 0.88 14.94
CA TYR A 80 -8.62 1.55 13.81
C TYR A 80 -9.64 1.82 12.70
N ARG A 81 -9.67 3.03 12.14
CA ARG A 81 -10.60 3.40 11.07
C ARG A 81 -9.92 4.21 9.99
N VAL A 82 -10.26 3.91 8.74
CA VAL A 82 -9.89 4.71 7.57
C VAL A 82 -11.04 5.71 7.27
N PRO A 83 -10.78 7.03 7.21
CA PRO A 83 -11.75 8.02 6.74
C PRO A 83 -12.05 7.85 5.24
N ASP A 84 -13.12 8.47 4.77
CA ASP A 84 -13.46 8.47 3.35
C ASP A 84 -12.41 9.23 2.52
N ILE A 85 -11.58 8.48 1.79
CA ILE A 85 -10.46 9.03 1.02
C ILE A 85 -10.96 9.89 -0.14
N LYS A 86 -12.13 9.58 -0.72
CA LYS A 86 -12.73 10.40 -1.77
C LYS A 86 -13.01 11.83 -1.29
N SER A 87 -13.64 11.97 -0.12
CA SER A 87 -13.90 13.28 0.50
C SER A 87 -12.60 14.03 0.79
N LEU A 88 -11.57 13.33 1.28
CA LEU A 88 -10.26 13.93 1.51
C LEU A 88 -9.62 14.42 0.21
N SER A 89 -9.64 13.61 -0.85
CA SER A 89 -9.13 14.00 -2.17
C SER A 89 -9.84 15.24 -2.70
N THR A 90 -11.17 15.27 -2.56
CA THR A 90 -12.01 16.40 -2.97
C THR A 90 -11.63 17.67 -2.21
N ALA A 91 -11.42 17.57 -0.88
CA ALA A 91 -11.03 18.71 -0.04
C ALA A 91 -9.67 19.30 -0.41
N TYR A 92 -8.72 18.48 -0.89
CA TYR A 92 -7.43 18.95 -1.40
C TYR A 92 -7.45 19.32 -2.90
N GLY A 93 -8.59 19.19 -3.59
CA GLY A 93 -8.74 19.53 -5.00
C GLY A 93 -8.01 18.56 -5.95
N LEU A 94 -7.84 17.30 -5.55
CA LEU A 94 -7.16 16.27 -6.35
C LEU A 94 -8.16 15.29 -6.96
N PRO A 95 -7.99 14.90 -8.25
CA PRO A 95 -8.77 13.82 -8.85
C PRO A 95 -8.65 12.52 -8.05
N TYR A 96 -9.75 11.78 -7.94
CA TYR A 96 -9.82 10.55 -7.17
C TYR A 96 -10.32 9.40 -8.03
N PHE A 97 -9.61 8.27 -7.96
CA PHE A 97 -9.97 7.03 -8.60
C PHE A 97 -10.06 5.92 -7.56
N ARG A 98 -11.12 5.12 -7.63
CA ARG A 98 -11.31 3.94 -6.79
C ARG A 98 -11.15 2.68 -7.62
N LEU A 99 -10.18 1.86 -7.25
CA LEU A 99 -9.87 0.60 -7.90
C LEU A 99 -10.27 -0.56 -6.97
N THR A 100 -11.20 -1.38 -7.43
CA THR A 100 -11.67 -2.60 -6.77
C THR A 100 -11.35 -3.80 -7.68
N VAL A 101 -11.41 -5.02 -7.14
CA VAL A 101 -11.04 -6.24 -7.89
C VAL A 101 -11.85 -6.39 -9.18
N ASP A 102 -13.15 -6.10 -9.13
CA ASP A 102 -14.08 -6.12 -10.26
C ASP A 102 -13.80 -5.06 -11.34
N ARG A 103 -12.94 -4.07 -11.04
CA ARG A 103 -12.60 -2.95 -11.93
C ARG A 103 -11.14 -2.95 -12.38
N LEU A 104 -10.35 -3.98 -12.06
CA LEU A 104 -8.93 -4.04 -12.42
C LEU A 104 -8.67 -4.00 -13.94
N ASP A 105 -9.60 -4.58 -14.70
CA ASP A 105 -9.54 -4.68 -16.15
C ASP A 105 -10.37 -3.61 -16.89
N ASP A 106 -10.92 -2.64 -16.17
CA ASP A 106 -11.66 -1.50 -16.72
C ASP A 106 -10.69 -0.60 -17.55
N PRO A 107 -10.82 -0.58 -18.90
CA PRO A 107 -9.89 0.13 -19.75
C PRO A 107 -10.06 1.65 -19.64
N ASP A 108 -11.28 2.13 -19.44
CA ASP A 108 -11.61 3.55 -19.34
C ASP A 108 -11.01 4.12 -18.03
N LEU A 109 -11.19 3.41 -16.92
CA LEU A 109 -10.56 3.77 -15.64
C LEU A 109 -9.04 3.82 -15.75
N ARG A 110 -8.44 2.85 -16.45
CA ARG A 110 -7.00 2.80 -16.67
C ARG A 110 -6.52 4.00 -17.49
N GLU A 111 -7.23 4.35 -18.55
CA GLU A 111 -6.92 5.50 -19.39
C GLU A 111 -7.03 6.82 -18.60
N GLU A 112 -8.12 7.04 -17.87
CA GLU A 112 -8.31 8.22 -17.02
C GLU A 112 -7.21 8.35 -15.96
N MET A 113 -6.90 7.25 -15.26
CA MET A 113 -5.82 7.20 -14.29
C MET A 113 -4.47 7.52 -14.92
N GLN A 114 -4.20 7.10 -16.16
CA GLN A 114 -2.95 7.37 -16.87
C GLN A 114 -2.85 8.82 -17.36
N ALA A 115 -3.95 9.36 -17.87
CA ALA A 115 -4.06 10.73 -18.38
C ALA A 115 -3.95 11.78 -17.26
N ALA A 116 -4.41 11.47 -16.06
CA ALA A 116 -4.30 12.37 -14.90
C ALA A 116 -2.84 12.79 -14.64
N HIS A 117 -2.62 14.09 -14.48
CA HIS A 117 -1.30 14.65 -14.13
C HIS A 117 -0.92 14.33 -12.68
N ASN A 118 -1.87 14.57 -11.76
CA ASN A 118 -1.86 14.09 -10.39
C ASN A 118 -3.24 13.51 -10.04
N CYS A 119 -3.23 12.58 -9.08
CA CYS A 119 -4.45 11.97 -8.57
C CYS A 119 -4.19 11.17 -7.30
N ILE A 120 -5.26 10.84 -6.61
CA ILE A 120 -5.31 9.80 -5.58
C ILE A 120 -5.97 8.57 -6.20
N ILE A 121 -5.32 7.41 -6.05
CA ILE A 121 -5.80 6.12 -6.50
C ILE A 121 -5.94 5.25 -5.24
N GLU A 122 -7.16 4.97 -4.85
CA GLU A 122 -7.47 4.05 -3.75
C GLU A 122 -7.69 2.65 -4.30
N CYS A 123 -6.75 1.76 -4.03
CA CYS A 123 -6.87 0.34 -4.31
C CYS A 123 -7.49 -0.35 -3.09
N VAL A 124 -8.74 -0.77 -3.21
CA VAL A 124 -9.44 -1.51 -2.15
C VAL A 124 -8.95 -2.95 -2.15
N VAL A 125 -8.45 -3.39 -1.01
CA VAL A 125 -7.99 -4.76 -0.78
C VAL A 125 -8.87 -5.39 0.28
N GLU A 126 -9.54 -6.48 -0.08
CA GLU A 126 -10.48 -7.16 0.80
C GLU A 126 -9.81 -8.28 1.59
N GLY A 127 -10.35 -8.56 2.79
CA GLY A 127 -9.93 -9.68 3.62
C GLY A 127 -8.63 -9.45 4.40
N LEU A 128 -8.16 -10.51 5.05
CA LEU A 128 -6.90 -10.49 5.79
C LEU A 128 -5.73 -10.51 4.81
N THR A 129 -5.07 -9.37 4.67
CA THR A 129 -3.86 -9.27 3.87
C THR A 129 -2.65 -9.80 4.61
N SER A 130 -1.77 -10.51 3.91
CA SER A 130 -0.49 -10.96 4.44
C SER A 130 0.61 -10.81 3.40
N VAL A 131 1.85 -10.69 3.87
CA VAL A 131 3.04 -10.75 3.03
C VAL A 131 3.60 -12.15 3.06
N SER A 132 3.81 -12.73 1.87
CA SER A 132 4.45 -14.04 1.64
C SER A 132 5.40 -13.94 0.43
N PRO A 133 6.56 -14.62 0.44
CA PRO A 133 7.08 -15.46 1.51
C PRO A 133 7.55 -14.64 2.72
N LYS A 134 7.57 -15.24 3.91
CA LYS A 134 7.97 -14.60 5.16
C LYS A 134 8.95 -15.46 5.94
N LEU A 135 9.89 -14.84 6.64
CA LEU A 135 10.72 -15.52 7.61
C LEU A 135 10.06 -15.43 8.98
N GLU A 136 9.74 -16.57 9.59
CA GLU A 136 9.31 -16.60 10.98
C GLU A 136 10.49 -16.31 11.91
N TYR A 137 10.18 -15.69 13.05
CA TYR A 137 11.19 -15.45 14.07
C TYR A 137 11.86 -16.77 14.46
N ASP A 138 13.18 -16.73 14.64
CA ASP A 138 14.02 -17.90 14.98
C ASP A 138 14.11 -19.01 13.90
N LYS A 139 13.70 -18.73 12.65
CA LYS A 139 13.96 -19.62 11.51
C LYS A 139 15.20 -19.16 10.71
N PRO A 140 15.99 -20.09 10.13
CA PRO A 140 17.07 -19.72 9.23
C PRO A 140 16.52 -19.11 7.94
N ILE A 141 17.25 -18.15 7.36
CA ILE A 141 16.86 -17.47 6.12
C ILE A 141 16.59 -18.44 4.95
N SER A 142 17.15 -19.64 4.99
CA SER A 142 16.96 -20.71 4.01
C SER A 142 15.60 -21.42 4.10
N LYS A 143 14.79 -21.11 5.12
CA LYS A 143 13.47 -21.71 5.37
C LYS A 143 12.36 -20.67 5.50
N PRO A 144 12.12 -19.85 4.46
CA PRO A 144 10.96 -18.96 4.46
C PRO A 144 9.66 -19.76 4.35
N LEU A 145 8.57 -19.21 4.89
CA LEU A 145 7.22 -19.75 4.80
C LEU A 145 6.43 -19.08 3.66
N PRO A 146 5.50 -19.80 3.01
CA PRO A 146 5.26 -21.23 3.14
C PRO A 146 6.48 -22.05 2.66
N LEU A 147 6.75 -23.17 3.32
CA LEU A 147 7.84 -24.06 2.90
C LEU A 147 7.49 -24.66 1.54
N LEU A 148 8.47 -24.69 0.63
CA LEU A 148 8.36 -25.49 -0.58
C LEU A 148 8.33 -26.99 -0.21
N PRO A 149 7.64 -27.83 -1.00
CA PRO A 149 7.83 -29.27 -0.96
C PRO A 149 9.32 -29.63 -1.06
N GLU A 150 9.75 -30.66 -0.34
CA GLU A 150 11.19 -30.99 -0.21
C GLU A 150 11.86 -31.29 -1.57
N GLU A 151 11.13 -31.95 -2.47
CA GLU A 151 11.60 -32.23 -3.84
C GLU A 151 11.80 -30.94 -4.64
N GLU A 152 10.79 -30.05 -4.66
CA GLU A 152 10.88 -28.75 -5.35
C GLU A 152 11.99 -27.87 -4.75
N TYR A 153 12.16 -27.91 -3.42
CA TYR A 153 13.24 -27.22 -2.76
C TYR A 153 14.61 -27.74 -3.23
N LYS A 154 14.82 -29.06 -3.25
CA LYS A 154 16.08 -29.67 -3.68
C LYS A 154 16.38 -29.40 -5.16
N GLU A 155 15.38 -29.46 -6.03
CA GLU A 155 15.54 -29.16 -7.46
C GLU A 155 15.96 -27.71 -7.74
N ASN A 156 15.49 -26.75 -6.94
CA ASN A 156 15.73 -25.33 -7.16
C ASN A 156 16.91 -24.75 -6.36
N MET A 157 17.48 -25.51 -5.42
CA MET A 157 18.63 -25.05 -4.64
C MET A 157 19.92 -25.17 -5.45
N LEU A 158 20.52 -24.02 -5.80
CA LEU A 158 21.79 -23.90 -6.54
C LEU A 158 23.04 -24.30 -5.72
N LEU A 159 22.85 -24.78 -4.49
CA LEU A 159 23.94 -25.15 -3.58
C LEU A 159 23.78 -26.65 -3.25
N GLU A 160 24.63 -27.48 -3.85
CA GLU A 160 24.84 -28.85 -3.38
C GLU A 160 25.39 -28.77 -1.94
N ALA A 161 24.77 -29.52 -1.03
CA ALA A 161 25.12 -29.58 0.39
C ALA A 161 26.50 -30.23 0.63
#